data_AF-A0A9K3E670-F1
#
_entry.id   AF-A0A9K3E670-F1
#
_cell.length_a   1.000
_cell.length_b   1.000
_cell.length_c   1.000
_cell.angle_alpha   90.00
_cell.angle_beta   90.00
_cell.angle_gamma   90.00
#
_symmetry.space_group_name_H-M   'P 1'
#
loop_
_entity.id
_entity.type
_entity.pdbx_description
1 polymer ?
#
loop_
_entity_poly.entity_id
_entity_poly.type
_entity_poly.pdbx_seq_one_letter_code
_entity_poly.pdbx_strand_id
1 'polypeptide(L)'
;MCLVLQGLQHLLNLYTEACETTKLQEVRIKKLETTVDDHGTIAEAKTQHYEHKLKKVTQDAEVKLVAAHVEHEQAMISFQEGIKNFVVVSLLQARIRMAYEAKETSLECPAWPVDSWVANLKELGGNHVPYPSKSRAGESSKAAEVVVEAEEKKDADADAAQDAGAEGLKKDGGDAAV
;
A
#
# COMPACT_ATOMS: atom_id res chain seq x y z
N MET A 1 -39.25 -6.92 -86.43
CA MET A 1 -38.98 -5.56 -85.92
C MET A 1 -39.22 -5.42 -84.41
N CYS A 2 -40.25 -6.05 -83.82
CA CYS A 2 -40.58 -5.87 -82.39
C CYS A 2 -39.53 -6.40 -81.38
N LEU A 3 -38.84 -7.53 -81.67
CA LEU A 3 -37.85 -8.11 -80.74
C LEU A 3 -36.62 -7.21 -80.51
N VAL A 4 -36.19 -6.48 -81.54
CA VAL A 4 -35.03 -5.57 -81.44
C VAL A 4 -35.37 -4.36 -80.57
N LEU A 5 -36.58 -3.80 -80.72
CA LEU A 5 -37.06 -2.70 -79.89
C LEU A 5 -37.20 -3.10 -78.42
N GLN A 6 -37.72 -4.31 -78.14
CA GLN A 6 -37.86 -4.82 -76.78
C GLN A 6 -36.49 -5.09 -76.12
N GLY A 7 -35.53 -5.63 -76.88
CA GLY A 7 -34.16 -5.84 -76.41
C GLY A 7 -33.44 -4.53 -76.08
N LEU A 8 -33.62 -3.49 -76.90
CA LEU A 8 -33.06 -2.15 -76.63
C LEU A 8 -33.68 -1.51 -75.39
N GLN A 9 -35.00 -1.63 -75.20
CA GLN A 9 -35.66 -1.12 -73.99
C GLN A 9 -35.14 -1.83 -72.74
N HIS A 10 -34.94 -3.15 -72.80
CA HIS A 10 -34.40 -3.91 -71.69
C HIS A 10 -32.96 -3.47 -71.36
N LEU A 11 -32.11 -3.28 -72.37
CA LEU A 11 -30.74 -2.80 -72.18
C LEU A 11 -30.70 -1.39 -71.56
N LEU A 12 -31.59 -0.49 -71.99
CA LEU A 12 -31.70 0.86 -71.43
C LEU A 12 -32.10 0.82 -69.96
N ASN A 13 -33.04 -0.05 -69.60
CA ASN A 13 -33.46 -0.23 -68.20
C ASN A 13 -32.30 -0.75 -67.34
N LEU A 14 -31.58 -1.77 -67.81
CA LEU A 14 -30.40 -2.31 -67.11
C LEU A 14 -29.30 -1.27 -66.94
N TYR A 15 -29.04 -0.46 -67.96
CA TYR A 15 -28.07 0.63 -67.89
C TYR A 15 -28.47 1.69 -66.84
N THR A 16 -29.76 2.03 -66.80
CA THR A 16 -30.30 3.00 -65.85
C THR A 16 -30.18 2.47 -64.42
N GLU A 17 -30.55 1.22 -64.18
CA GLU A 17 -30.41 0.55 -62.88
C GLU A 17 -28.94 0.45 -62.44
N ALA A 18 -28.02 0.11 -63.35
CA ALA A 18 -26.58 0.10 -63.07
C ALA A 18 -26.05 1.50 -62.69
N CYS A 19 -26.56 2.56 -63.34
CA CYS A 19 -26.20 3.93 -63.00
C CYS A 19 -26.72 4.35 -61.62
N GLU A 20 -27.94 3.97 -61.26
CA GLU A 20 -28.53 4.27 -59.94
C GLU A 20 -27.82 3.53 -58.82
N THR A 21 -27.53 2.24 -59.01
CA THR A 21 -26.79 1.43 -58.03
C THR A 21 -25.37 1.97 -57.81
N THR A 22 -24.68 2.42 -58.87
CA THR A 22 -23.36 3.07 -58.77
C THR A 22 -23.43 4.34 -57.92
N LYS A 23 -24.41 5.22 -58.18
CA LYS A 23 -24.61 6.44 -57.36
C LYS A 23 -24.87 6.13 -55.89
N LEU A 24 -25.68 5.11 -55.61
CA LEU A 24 -25.95 4.69 -54.24
C LEU A 24 -24.68 4.17 -53.54
N GLN A 25 -23.85 3.41 -54.25
CA GLN A 25 -22.58 2.90 -53.74
C GLN A 25 -21.58 4.03 -53.45
N GLU A 26 -21.47 5.04 -54.33
CA GLU A 26 -20.61 6.20 -54.09
C GLU A 26 -20.99 6.96 -52.80
N VAL A 27 -22.30 7.15 -52.56
CA VAL A 27 -22.79 7.79 -51.33
C VAL A 27 -22.45 6.92 -50.11
N ARG A 28 -22.62 5.59 -50.22
CA ARG A 28 -22.29 4.66 -49.14
C ARG A 28 -20.79 4.65 -48.84
N ILE A 29 -19.93 4.66 -49.86
CA ILE A 29 -18.47 4.70 -49.71
C ILE A 29 -18.08 5.98 -48.96
N LYS A 30 -18.57 7.15 -49.40
CA LYS A 30 -18.28 8.42 -48.72
C LYS A 30 -18.69 8.41 -47.25
N LYS A 31 -19.85 7.83 -46.92
CA LYS A 31 -20.29 7.67 -45.52
C LYS A 31 -19.38 6.74 -44.72
N LEU A 32 -18.88 5.68 -45.33
CA LEU A 32 -17.94 4.77 -44.67
C LEU A 32 -16.58 5.43 -44.46
N GLU A 33 -16.08 6.20 -45.42
CA GLU A 33 -14.85 6.99 -45.31
C GLU A 33 -14.93 7.93 -44.11
N THR A 34 -16.00 8.73 -43.98
CA THR A 34 -16.17 9.61 -42.81
C THR A 34 -16.25 8.84 -41.49
N THR A 35 -16.89 7.66 -41.49
CA THR A 35 -16.97 6.82 -40.29
C THR A 35 -15.60 6.26 -39.89
N VAL A 36 -14.75 5.93 -40.87
CA VAL A 36 -13.37 5.48 -40.63
C VAL A 36 -12.53 6.61 -40.04
N ASP A 37 -12.66 7.83 -40.56
CA ASP A 37 -11.96 9.01 -40.02
C ASP A 37 -12.40 9.32 -38.58
N ASP A 38 -13.70 9.24 -38.29
CA ASP A 38 -14.25 9.41 -36.94
C ASP A 38 -13.70 8.35 -35.98
N HIS A 39 -13.67 7.08 -36.40
CA HIS A 39 -13.08 6.00 -35.62
C HIS A 39 -11.58 6.18 -35.39
N GLY A 40 -10.84 6.69 -36.38
CA GLY A 40 -9.43 7.04 -36.24
C GLY A 40 -9.21 8.09 -35.16
N THR A 41 -10.00 9.17 -35.20
CA THR A 41 -9.96 10.25 -34.21
C THR A 41 -10.27 9.75 -32.79
N ILE A 42 -11.28 8.88 -32.66
CA ILE A 42 -11.63 8.27 -31.36
C ILE A 42 -10.52 7.34 -30.85
N ALA A 43 -9.90 6.56 -31.73
CA ALA A 43 -8.81 5.66 -31.37
C ALA A 43 -7.59 6.45 -30.87
N GLU A 44 -7.19 7.51 -31.57
CA GLU A 44 -6.10 8.39 -31.15
C GLU A 44 -6.39 9.06 -29.80
N ALA A 45 -7.60 9.60 -29.61
CA ALA A 45 -8.00 10.20 -28.34
C ALA A 45 -7.96 9.19 -27.17
N LYS A 46 -8.39 7.94 -27.40
CA LYS A 46 -8.29 6.88 -26.39
C LYS A 46 -6.84 6.52 -26.06
N THR A 47 -5.99 6.39 -27.07
CA THR A 47 -4.57 6.11 -26.89
C THR A 47 -3.91 7.20 -26.03
N GLN A 48 -4.09 8.46 -26.40
CA GLN A 48 -3.55 9.60 -25.63
C GLN A 48 -4.09 9.64 -24.20
N HIS A 49 -5.37 9.34 -23.99
CA HIS A 49 -5.97 9.28 -22.67
C HIS A 49 -5.28 8.24 -21.77
N TYR A 50 -5.09 7.02 -22.28
CA TYR A 50 -4.46 5.95 -21.51
C TYR A 50 -2.98 6.17 -21.30
N GLU A 51 -2.25 6.69 -22.28
CA GLU A 51 -0.85 7.09 -22.13
C GLU A 51 -0.68 8.13 -21.02
N HIS A 52 -1.51 9.19 -21.03
CA HIS A 52 -1.48 10.21 -20.00
C HIS A 52 -1.85 9.64 -18.63
N LYS A 53 -2.87 8.79 -18.56
CA LYS A 53 -3.29 8.13 -17.31
C LYS A 53 -2.18 7.26 -16.73
N LEU A 54 -1.54 6.45 -17.56
CA LEU A 54 -0.41 5.60 -17.15
C LEU A 54 0.75 6.46 -16.66
N LYS A 55 1.16 7.48 -17.43
CA LYS A 55 2.23 8.38 -17.03
C LYS A 55 1.97 9.04 -15.68
N LYS A 56 0.74 9.52 -15.45
CA LYS A 56 0.36 10.13 -14.17
C LYS A 56 0.41 9.13 -13.02
N VAL A 57 -0.11 7.92 -13.21
CA VAL A 57 -0.09 6.87 -12.18
C VAL A 57 1.33 6.46 -11.84
N THR A 58 2.19 6.29 -12.84
CA THR A 58 3.61 5.96 -12.63
C THR A 58 4.33 7.06 -11.86
N GLN A 59 4.16 8.33 -12.24
CA GLN A 59 4.78 9.45 -11.54
C GLN A 59 4.29 9.57 -10.09
N ASP A 60 2.99 9.40 -9.84
CA ASP A 60 2.44 9.43 -8.48
C ASP A 60 2.97 8.28 -7.63
N ALA A 61 3.10 7.08 -8.21
CA ALA A 61 3.70 5.92 -7.54
C ALA A 61 5.19 6.15 -7.22
N GLU A 62 5.96 6.71 -8.15
CA GLU A 62 7.38 7.05 -7.94
C GLU A 62 7.56 8.07 -6.82
N VAL A 63 6.75 9.14 -6.79
CA VAL A 63 6.79 10.15 -5.72
C VAL A 63 6.47 9.53 -4.36
N LYS A 64 5.42 8.69 -4.29
CA LYS A 64 5.05 8.00 -3.05
C LYS A 64 6.14 7.04 -2.57
N LEU A 65 6.78 6.33 -3.49
CA LEU A 65 7.88 5.41 -3.16
C LEU A 65 9.06 6.19 -2.58
N VAL A 66 9.48 7.28 -3.23
CA VAL A 66 10.57 8.13 -2.74
C VAL A 66 10.24 8.71 -1.37
N ALA A 67 9.02 9.21 -1.17
CA ALA A 67 8.59 9.73 0.14
C ALA A 67 8.64 8.65 1.23
N ALA A 68 8.07 7.47 0.97
CA ALA A 68 8.08 6.35 1.91
C ALA A 68 9.50 5.86 2.22
N HIS A 69 10.40 5.89 1.22
CA HIS A 69 11.80 5.53 1.41
C HIS A 69 12.52 6.50 2.34
N VAL A 70 12.37 7.82 2.11
CA VAL A 70 12.96 8.86 2.97
C VAL A 70 12.40 8.81 4.39
N GLU A 71 11.08 8.62 4.53
CA GLU A 71 10.45 8.45 5.84
C GLU A 71 11.01 7.22 6.58
N HIS A 72 11.18 6.11 5.88
CA HIS A 72 11.76 4.90 6.45
C HIS A 72 13.22 5.11 6.90
N GLU A 73 14.05 5.73 6.07
CA GLU A 73 15.44 6.04 6.43
C GLU A 73 15.51 6.94 7.68
N GLN A 74 14.68 7.98 7.73
CA GLN A 74 14.61 8.87 8.89
C GLN A 74 14.14 8.12 10.15
N ALA A 75 13.17 7.23 10.02
CA ALA A 75 12.70 6.39 11.12
C ALA A 75 13.83 5.47 11.63
N MET A 76 14.60 4.86 10.74
CA MET A 76 15.73 4.00 11.10
C MET A 76 16.83 4.78 11.84
N ILE A 77 17.14 5.99 11.39
CA ILE A 77 18.10 6.88 12.07
C ILE A 77 17.60 7.21 13.48
N SER A 78 16.35 7.67 13.60
CA SER A 78 15.76 8.04 14.90
C SER A 78 15.68 6.85 15.87
N PHE A 79 15.41 5.65 15.36
CA PHE A 79 15.38 4.42 16.16
C PHE A 79 16.77 4.07 16.69
N GLN A 80 17.80 4.13 15.85
CA GLN A 80 19.18 3.87 16.27
C GLN A 80 19.66 4.90 17.31
N GLU A 81 19.33 6.17 17.13
CA GLU A 81 19.61 7.23 18.11
C GLU A 81 18.87 6.98 19.42
N GLY A 82 17.60 6.56 19.35
CA GLY A 82 16.81 6.15 20.50
C GLY A 82 17.45 5.01 21.30
N ILE A 83 17.95 3.97 20.62
CA ILE A 83 18.67 2.87 21.28
C ILE A 83 19.95 3.38 21.95
N LYS A 84 20.76 4.18 21.25
CA LYS A 84 22.01 4.71 21.81
C LYS A 84 21.72 5.52 23.09
N ASN A 85 20.73 6.40 23.05
CA ASN A 85 20.32 7.19 24.21
C ASN A 85 19.81 6.29 25.34
N PHE A 86 18.99 5.28 25.04
CA PHE A 86 18.50 4.32 26.04
C PHE A 86 19.64 3.59 26.75
N VAL A 87 20.65 3.12 26.00
CA VAL A 87 21.81 2.42 26.57
C VAL A 87 22.62 3.36 27.47
N VAL A 88 22.90 4.59 27.03
CA VAL A 88 23.63 5.58 27.82
C VAL A 88 22.89 5.90 29.13
N VAL A 89 21.58 6.14 29.06
CA VAL A 89 20.75 6.42 30.23
C VAL A 89 20.72 5.22 31.19
N SER A 90 20.52 4.02 30.68
CA SER A 90 20.44 2.79 31.50
C SER A 90 21.77 2.49 32.19
N LEU A 91 22.89 2.64 31.48
CA LEU A 91 24.22 2.45 32.05
C LEU A 91 24.52 3.50 33.13
N LEU A 92 24.15 4.75 32.90
CA LEU A 92 24.33 5.82 33.87
C LEU A 92 23.49 5.60 35.13
N GLN A 93 22.24 5.13 34.98
CA GLN A 93 21.39 4.73 36.11
C GLN A 93 22.00 3.58 36.91
N ALA A 94 22.46 2.52 36.24
CA ALA A 94 23.10 1.39 36.90
C ALA A 94 24.36 1.83 37.65
N ARG A 95 25.18 2.71 37.06
CA ARG A 95 26.36 3.29 37.69
C ARG A 95 26.01 4.07 38.96
N ILE A 96 24.96 4.89 38.93
CA ILE A 96 24.51 5.66 40.09
C ILE A 96 23.97 4.73 41.19
N ARG A 97 23.19 3.69 40.83
CA ARG A 97 22.71 2.68 41.80
C ARG A 97 23.87 1.98 42.50
N MET A 98 24.82 1.44 41.74
CA MET A 98 26.00 0.79 42.30
C MET A 98 26.80 1.76 43.19
N ALA A 99 26.88 3.04 42.81
CA ALA A 99 27.57 4.03 43.62
C ALA A 99 26.90 4.25 44.98
N TYR A 100 25.57 4.26 45.01
CA TYR A 100 24.80 4.36 46.24
C TYR A 100 24.87 3.09 47.10
N GLU A 101 24.81 1.91 46.49
CA GLU A 101 24.91 0.61 47.19
C GLU A 101 26.30 0.40 47.83
N ALA A 102 27.38 0.78 47.14
CA ALA A 102 28.74 0.68 47.68
C ALA A 102 28.94 1.58 48.92
N LYS A 103 28.30 2.76 48.93
CA LYS A 103 28.32 3.67 50.09
C LYS A 103 27.53 3.10 51.28
N GLU A 104 26.48 2.33 51.03
CA GLU A 104 25.69 1.67 52.08
C GLU A 104 26.41 0.46 52.69
N THR A 105 27.19 -0.27 51.88
CA THR A 105 27.96 -1.45 52.31
C THR A 105 29.28 -1.11 53.00
N SER A 106 29.51 0.18 53.35
CA SER A 106 30.73 0.67 54.02
C SER A 106 32.04 0.35 53.30
N LEU A 107 31.98 0.02 52.01
CA LEU A 107 33.14 -0.04 51.13
C LEU A 107 33.68 1.39 50.99
N GLU A 108 34.99 1.54 51.18
CA GLU A 108 35.70 2.82 51.03
C GLU A 108 35.61 3.23 49.54
N CYS A 109 34.58 4.00 49.22
CA CYS A 109 34.30 4.38 47.84
C CYS A 109 35.33 5.44 47.42
N PRO A 110 35.94 5.29 46.23
CA PRO A 110 36.69 6.37 45.62
C PRO A 110 35.82 7.64 45.55
N ALA A 111 36.44 8.83 45.45
CA ALA A 111 35.73 10.08 45.25
C ALA A 111 34.98 10.09 43.90
N TRP A 112 33.82 9.46 43.85
CA TRP A 112 32.98 9.35 42.67
C TRP A 112 32.14 10.63 42.51
N PRO A 113 32.12 11.24 41.33
CA PRO A 113 31.33 12.44 41.06
C PRO A 113 29.84 12.12 40.83
N VAL A 114 29.18 11.52 41.83
CA VAL A 114 27.80 11.01 41.71
C VAL A 114 26.80 12.13 41.44
N ASP A 115 26.97 13.31 42.04
CA ASP A 115 26.09 14.46 41.80
C ASP A 115 26.15 14.95 40.35
N SER A 116 27.34 14.92 39.75
CA SER A 116 27.52 15.22 38.31
C SER A 116 26.83 14.16 37.44
N TRP A 117 26.92 12.88 37.80
CA TRP A 117 26.23 11.81 37.07
C TRP A 117 24.70 11.93 37.17
N VAL A 118 24.16 12.29 38.34
CA VAL A 118 22.72 12.51 38.53
C VAL A 118 22.23 13.70 37.73
N ALA A 119 23.02 14.79 37.67
CA ALA A 119 22.71 15.94 36.83
C ALA A 119 22.68 15.56 35.35
N ASN A 120 23.71 14.85 34.86
CA ASN A 120 23.77 14.37 33.47
C ASN A 120 22.61 13.40 33.14
N LEU A 121 22.21 12.55 34.09
CA LEU A 121 21.09 11.64 33.91
C LEU A 121 19.76 12.39 33.74
N LYS A 122 19.57 13.47 34.52
CA LYS A 122 18.40 14.32 34.42
C LYS A 122 18.36 15.08 33.09
N GLU A 123 19.49 15.58 32.61
CA GLU A 123 19.62 16.25 31.31
C GLU A 123 19.25 15.29 30.16
N LEU A 124 19.68 14.03 30.25
CA LEU A 124 19.36 12.99 29.27
C LEU A 124 17.93 12.43 29.41
N GLY A 125 17.09 12.98 30.29
CA GLY A 125 15.70 12.56 30.50
C GLY A 125 15.55 11.20 31.18
N GLY A 126 16.59 10.70 31.87
CA GLY A 126 16.55 9.42 32.57
C GLY A 126 15.74 9.47 33.87
N ASN A 127 15.14 8.34 34.22
CA ASN A 127 14.42 8.19 35.50
C ASN A 127 15.34 8.45 36.69
N HIS A 128 14.81 9.13 37.69
CA HIS A 128 15.52 9.42 38.93
C HIS A 128 15.90 8.13 39.66
N VAL A 129 17.17 8.00 40.05
CA VAL A 129 17.66 6.92 40.91
C VAL A 129 17.56 7.39 42.37
N PRO A 130 16.69 6.80 43.20
CA PRO A 130 16.57 7.20 44.61
C PRO A 130 17.84 6.92 45.40
N TYR A 131 18.20 7.83 46.30
CA TYR A 131 19.24 7.59 47.29
C TYR A 131 18.72 6.60 48.35
N PRO A 132 19.43 5.50 48.68
CA PRO A 132 18.95 4.40 49.53
C PRO A 132 18.47 4.84 50.93
N SER A 133 19.01 5.93 51.47
CA SER A 133 18.59 6.42 52.80
C SER A 133 17.15 6.95 52.84
N LYS A 134 16.45 7.09 51.71
CA LYS A 134 15.02 7.49 51.67
C LYS A 134 14.04 6.30 51.56
N SER A 135 14.48 5.07 51.29
CA SER A 135 13.61 3.88 51.22
C SER A 135 13.54 3.09 52.53
N ARG A 136 14.38 3.40 53.52
CA ARG A 136 14.35 2.77 54.85
C ARG A 136 13.42 3.51 55.83
N ALA A 137 12.21 3.83 55.38
CA ALA A 137 11.13 4.30 56.25
C ALA A 137 9.81 3.74 55.72
N GLY A 138 9.60 2.44 55.98
CA GLY A 138 8.32 1.75 55.78
C GLY A 138 8.15 1.14 54.39
N GLU A 139 8.42 -0.15 54.28
CA GLU A 139 7.34 -1.14 54.18
C GLU A 139 7.93 -2.55 54.20
N SER A 140 7.56 -3.26 55.26
CA SER A 140 7.80 -4.67 55.49
C SER A 140 6.67 -5.45 54.81
N SER A 141 7.05 -6.55 54.16
CA SER A 141 6.25 -7.75 53.92
C SER A 141 5.00 -7.62 53.04
N LYS A 142 5.12 -8.08 51.78
CA LYS A 142 4.24 -9.15 51.27
C LYS A 142 4.88 -9.82 50.05
N ALA A 143 5.26 -11.08 50.21
CA ALA A 143 5.46 -11.99 49.09
C ALA A 143 4.10 -12.18 48.39
N ALA A 144 4.01 -11.84 47.11
CA ALA A 144 2.91 -12.22 46.24
C ALA A 144 3.45 -13.31 45.31
N GLU A 145 3.16 -14.54 45.69
CA GLU A 145 3.21 -15.74 44.88
C GLU A 145 2.33 -15.51 43.63
N VAL A 146 2.93 -15.51 42.43
CA VAL A 146 2.18 -15.59 41.17
C VAL A 146 2.29 -17.03 40.68
N VAL A 147 1.24 -17.78 40.98
CA VAL A 147 0.91 -19.03 40.29
C VAL A 147 0.64 -18.68 38.84
N VAL A 148 1.44 -19.22 37.92
CA VAL A 148 1.13 -19.23 36.49
C VAL A 148 0.21 -20.43 36.27
N GLU A 149 -1.10 -20.19 36.26
CA GLU A 149 -2.04 -21.15 35.68
C GLU A 149 -1.84 -21.16 34.16
N ALA A 150 -1.39 -22.32 33.67
CA ALA A 150 -1.46 -22.69 32.28
C ALA A 150 -2.92 -23.07 31.96
N GLU A 151 -3.62 -22.24 31.20
CA GLU A 151 -4.80 -22.70 30.48
C GLU A 151 -4.44 -23.08 29.04
N GLU A 152 -4.41 -24.39 28.90
CA GLU A 152 -4.47 -25.20 27.70
C GLU A 152 -5.72 -24.84 26.85
N LYS A 153 -5.52 -24.51 25.57
CA LYS A 153 -6.52 -24.76 24.52
C LYS A 153 -5.90 -25.61 23.41
N LYS A 154 -6.05 -26.93 23.59
CA LYS A 154 -6.36 -27.90 22.53
C LYS A 154 -7.51 -27.40 21.65
N ASP A 155 -7.71 -27.78 20.39
CA ASP A 155 -7.02 -28.67 19.45
C ASP A 155 -7.68 -28.43 18.07
N ALA A 156 -7.02 -28.97 17.04
CA ALA A 156 -7.53 -29.39 15.73
C ALA A 156 -7.74 -28.29 14.67
N ASP A 157 -6.84 -28.09 13.70
CA ASP A 157 -6.36 -28.99 12.61
C ASP A 157 -7.35 -29.07 11.44
N ALA A 158 -6.94 -28.57 10.28
CA ALA A 158 -7.03 -29.25 8.98
C ALA A 158 -6.59 -28.30 7.84
N ASP A 159 -5.38 -28.55 7.36
CA ASP A 159 -4.89 -28.19 6.04
C ASP A 159 -5.71 -28.91 4.95
N ALA A 160 -6.12 -28.18 3.89
CA ALA A 160 -6.48 -28.72 2.58
C ALA A 160 -6.78 -27.57 1.59
N ALA A 161 -5.74 -26.96 1.04
CA ALA A 161 -5.87 -26.22 -0.22
C ALA A 161 -5.92 -27.24 -1.39
N GLN A 162 -7.13 -27.62 -1.80
CA GLN A 162 -7.37 -28.27 -3.09
C GLN A 162 -8.19 -27.37 -4.01
N ASP A 163 -7.52 -26.97 -5.10
CA ASP A 163 -7.97 -27.08 -6.49
C ASP A 163 -9.49 -27.18 -6.76
N ALA A 164 -10.02 -26.19 -7.51
CA ALA A 164 -10.86 -26.41 -8.69
C ALA A 164 -11.43 -25.08 -9.22
N GLY A 165 -10.89 -24.62 -10.34
CA GLY A 165 -11.60 -23.69 -11.23
C GLY A 165 -12.54 -24.47 -12.14
N ALA A 166 -13.85 -24.28 -11.96
CA ALA A 166 -14.99 -24.64 -12.83
C ALA A 166 -16.25 -24.49 -11.93
N GLU A 167 -17.38 -23.86 -12.22
CA GLU A 167 -18.04 -23.33 -13.41
C GLU A 167 -19.08 -22.31 -12.91
N GLY A 168 -19.63 -21.46 -13.79
CA GLY A 168 -20.77 -20.62 -13.40
C GLY A 168 -21.29 -19.68 -14.46
N LEU A 169 -21.56 -20.20 -15.67
CA LEU A 169 -22.40 -19.53 -16.67
C LEU A 169 -23.77 -19.24 -16.05
N LYS A 170 -24.10 -17.97 -15.76
CA LYS A 170 -25.49 -17.55 -15.56
C LYS A 170 -26.02 -16.91 -16.84
N LYS A 171 -26.79 -17.72 -17.57
CA LYS A 171 -27.92 -17.25 -18.36
C LYS A 171 -28.89 -16.58 -17.40
N ASP A 172 -29.21 -15.33 -17.64
CA ASP A 172 -30.54 -14.81 -17.33
C ASP A 172 -31.11 -14.26 -18.63
N GLY A 173 -32.19 -14.92 -19.09
CA GLY A 173 -33.05 -14.43 -20.15
C GLY A 173 -33.98 -13.36 -19.59
N GLY A 174 -34.07 -12.24 -20.30
CA GLY A 174 -35.11 -11.23 -20.13
C GLY A 174 -35.85 -11.09 -21.45
N ASP A 175 -37.04 -11.68 -21.49
CA ASP A 175 -38.03 -11.58 -22.55
C ASP A 175 -38.53 -10.13 -22.67
N ALA A 176 -38.59 -9.59 -23.89
CA ALA A 176 -39.32 -8.36 -24.19
C ALA A 176 -39.83 -8.42 -25.62
N ALA A 177 -41.05 -8.93 -25.74
CA ALA A 177 -41.94 -8.65 -26.86
C ALA A 177 -42.19 -7.14 -26.96
N VAL A 178 -41.85 -6.54 -28.11
CA VAL A 178 -42.63 -5.58 -28.94
C VAL A 178 -41.97 -5.53 -30.31
#